data_AF-A0A5B8V6E2-F1
#
_entry.id   AF-A0A5B8V6E2-F1
#
_cell.length_a   1.000
_cell.length_b   1.000
_cell.length_c   1.000
_cell.angle_alpha   90.00
_cell.angle_beta   90.00
_cell.angle_gamma   90.00
#
_symmetry.space_group_name_H-M   'P 1'
#
loop_
_entity.id
_entity.type
_entity.pdbx_description
1 polymer ?
#
loop_
_entity_poly.entity_id
_entity_poly.type
_entity_poly.pdbx_seq_one_letter_code
_entity_poly.pdbx_strand_id
1 'polypeptide(L)'
;MEKNATVDRVEFLKSLLEYNHYTVVVVASPPPKAVPAKPVVVGEESTHIPPPPSPETFTVGVTDVMFNPTNAIFGRLLKTKDGHVVTLAYWQQKENVSHDEVPYFEKK
;
A
#
# COMPACT_ATOMS: atom_id res chain seq x y z
N MET A 1 0.35 0.88 -10.65
CA MET A 1 -0.35 1.76 -9.67
C MET A 1 -1.27 0.90 -8.82
N GLU A 2 -1.19 1.01 -7.50
CA GLU A 2 -2.07 0.35 -6.52
C GLU A 2 -2.99 1.41 -5.89
N LYS A 3 -4.29 1.12 -5.80
CA LYS A 3 -5.30 2.02 -5.25
C LYS A 3 -5.79 1.52 -3.89
N ASN A 4 -6.22 2.43 -3.03
CA ASN A 4 -6.78 2.13 -1.71
C ASN A 4 -5.82 1.40 -0.75
N ALA A 5 -4.52 1.67 -0.86
CA ALA A 5 -3.51 1.10 0.03
C ALA A 5 -3.63 1.68 1.45
N THR A 6 -3.44 0.85 2.46
CA THR A 6 -3.28 1.27 3.86
C THR A 6 -1.91 1.91 4.08
N VAL A 7 -1.71 2.58 5.22
CA VAL A 7 -0.40 3.18 5.58
C VAL A 7 0.70 2.12 5.61
N ASP A 8 0.47 1.00 6.29
CA ASP A 8 1.45 -0.11 6.36
C ASP A 8 1.81 -0.66 4.97
N ARG A 9 0.82 -0.73 4.06
CA ARG A 9 1.03 -1.17 2.68
C ARG A 9 1.89 -0.18 1.91
N VAL A 10 1.66 1.12 2.11
CA VAL A 10 2.45 2.19 1.50
C VAL A 10 3.90 2.11 1.97
N GLU A 11 4.15 1.98 3.27
CA GLU A 11 5.50 1.90 3.82
C GLU A 11 6.26 0.68 3.31
N PHE A 12 5.60 -0.48 3.28
CA PHE A 12 6.14 -1.71 2.69
C PHE A 12 6.53 -1.50 1.22
N LEU A 13 5.59 -1.03 0.39
CA LEU A 13 5.82 -0.83 -1.04
C LEU A 13 6.91 0.22 -1.29
N LYS A 14 6.92 1.30 -0.52
CA LYS A 14 7.93 2.36 -0.62
C LYS A 14 9.32 1.79 -0.35
N SER A 15 9.50 1.14 0.80
CA SER A 15 10.78 0.55 1.19
C SER A 15 11.25 -0.50 0.17
N LEU A 16 10.36 -1.34 -0.35
CA LEU A 16 10.72 -2.39 -1.30
C LEU A 16 11.08 -1.81 -2.67
N LEU A 17 10.24 -0.93 -3.22
CA LEU A 17 10.42 -0.42 -4.57
C LEU A 17 11.59 0.57 -4.66
N GLU A 18 11.80 1.42 -3.65
CA GLU A 18 12.96 2.33 -3.60
C GLU A 18 14.28 1.56 -3.49
N TYR A 19 14.31 0.46 -2.71
CA TYR A 19 15.47 -0.44 -2.68
C TYR A 19 15.80 -1.05 -4.06
N ASN A 20 14.76 -1.30 -4.86
CA ASN A 20 14.89 -1.78 -6.23
C ASN A 20 15.00 -0.64 -7.26
N HIS A 21 15.41 0.55 -6.83
CA HIS A 21 15.68 1.74 -7.66
C HIS A 21 14.47 2.32 -8.40
N TYR A 22 13.24 2.01 -7.95
CA TYR A 22 12.04 2.68 -8.43
C TYR A 22 11.75 3.92 -7.59
N THR A 23 11.35 5.00 -8.27
CA THR A 23 10.84 6.19 -7.57
C THR A 23 9.35 6.04 -7.31
N VAL A 24 8.95 6.04 -6.04
CA VAL A 24 7.57 5.83 -5.59
C VAL A 24 6.87 7.16 -5.33
N VAL A 25 5.66 7.31 -5.85
CA VAL A 25 4.78 8.46 -5.62
C VAL A 25 3.56 7.99 -4.86
N VAL A 26 3.29 8.62 -3.72
CA VAL A 26 2.13 8.33 -2.87
C VAL A 26 1.20 9.53 -2.90
N VAL A 27 -0.06 9.29 -3.23
CA VAL A 27 -1.12 10.29 -3.22
C VAL A 27 -2.19 9.86 -2.23
N ALA A 28 -2.51 10.71 -1.26
CA ALA A 28 -3.64 10.49 -0.38
C ALA A 28 -4.94 10.42 -1.19
N SER A 29 -5.73 9.37 -0.99
CA SER A 29 -7.06 9.31 -1.61
C SER A 29 -7.92 10.44 -1.05
N PRO A 30 -8.73 11.12 -1.89
CA PRO A 30 -9.67 12.09 -1.38
C PRO A 30 -10.61 11.43 -0.36
N PRO A 31 -10.96 12.11 0.74
CA PRO A 31 -11.88 11.56 1.72
C PRO A 31 -13.19 11.17 1.01
N PRO A 32 -13.82 10.05 1.39
CA PRO A 32 -15.13 9.69 0.88
C PRO A 32 -16.05 10.90 1.01
N LYS A 33 -16.73 11.30 -0.07
CA LYS A 33 -17.75 12.35 0.00
C LYS A 33 -18.66 12.03 1.18
N ALA A 34 -18.63 12.86 2.21
CA ALA A 34 -19.43 12.68 3.40
C ALA A 34 -20.89 12.49 2.95
N VAL A 35 -21.43 11.30 3.19
CA VAL A 35 -22.89 11.14 3.16
C VAL A 35 -23.38 12.06 4.28
N PRO A 36 -24.21 13.08 4.00
CA PRO A 36 -24.60 14.05 5.01
C PRO A 36 -25.23 13.29 6.18
N ALA A 37 -24.55 13.31 7.33
CA ALA A 37 -25.10 12.81 8.57
C ALA A 37 -26.39 13.59 8.83
N LYS A 38 -27.49 12.86 9.08
CA LYS A 38 -28.76 13.46 9.48
C LYS A 38 -28.51 14.43 10.65
N PRO A 39 -29.06 15.66 10.63
CA PRO A 39 -28.79 16.63 11.67
C PRO A 39 -29.42 16.16 12.99
N VAL A 40 -28.58 15.92 14.00
CA VAL A 40 -28.99 15.87 15.39
C VAL A 40 -28.85 17.28 15.94
N VAL A 41 -29.98 17.93 16.20
CA VAL A 41 -30.13 19.17 16.99
C VAL A 41 -30.45 18.72 18.43
N VAL A 42 -30.07 19.31 19.59
CA VAL A 42 -29.69 20.65 20.08
C VAL A 42 -28.88 20.43 21.39
N GLY A 43 -27.91 21.29 21.72
CA GLY A 43 -27.47 21.49 23.13
C GLY A 43 -26.06 22.06 23.32
N GLU A 44 -25.96 23.39 23.45
CA GLU A 44 -24.91 24.24 24.06
C GLU A 44 -23.40 23.92 23.94
N GLU A 45 -22.71 24.91 23.34
CA GLU A 45 -21.38 25.44 23.72
C GLU A 45 -20.09 24.60 23.55
N SER A 46 -19.59 24.55 22.29
CA SER A 46 -18.18 24.82 21.94
C SER A 46 -18.01 24.68 20.43
N THR A 47 -17.65 25.78 19.75
CA THR A 47 -17.27 25.77 18.33
C THR A 47 -15.86 25.19 18.17
N HIS A 48 -15.71 23.87 18.35
CA HIS A 48 -14.57 23.13 17.82
C HIS A 48 -15.05 22.41 16.56
N ILE A 49 -14.77 22.98 15.40
CA ILE A 49 -14.89 22.26 14.12
C ILE A 49 -13.86 21.13 14.22
N PRO A 50 -14.25 19.84 14.27
CA PRO A 50 -13.28 18.77 14.31
C PRO A 50 -12.41 18.85 13.03
N PRO A 51 -11.08 18.73 13.15
CA PRO A 51 -10.22 18.72 11.98
C PRO A 51 -10.68 17.63 11.00
N PRO A 52 -10.57 17.86 9.68
CA PRO A 52 -10.98 16.89 8.69
C PRO A 52 -10.30 15.54 8.97
N PRO A 53 -11.03 14.41 8.87
CA PRO A 53 -10.46 13.10 9.13
C PRO A 53 -9.30 12.83 8.16
N SER A 54 -8.17 12.36 8.70
CA SER A 54 -7.01 11.99 7.90
C SER A 54 -7.39 10.95 6.83
N PRO A 55 -6.78 10.99 5.63
CA PRO A 55 -7.05 10.02 4.58
C PRO A 55 -6.77 8.60 5.08
N GLU A 56 -7.79 7.74 5.06
CA GLU A 56 -7.66 6.35 5.49
C GLU A 56 -6.97 5.47 4.44
N THR A 57 -6.93 5.93 3.18
CA THR A 57 -6.36 5.16 2.07
C THR A 57 -5.51 6.03 1.15
N PHE A 58 -4.58 5.37 0.47
CA PHE A 58 -3.60 5.99 -0.41
C PHE A 58 -3.58 5.31 -1.77
N THR A 59 -3.08 6.05 -2.76
CA THR A 59 -2.73 5.55 -4.06
C THR A 59 -1.22 5.52 -4.19
N VAL A 60 -0.66 4.37 -4.53
CA VAL A 60 0.78 4.17 -4.73
C VAL A 60 1.08 3.98 -6.21
N GLY A 61 1.92 4.85 -6.76
CA GLY A 61 2.44 4.76 -8.12
C GLY A 61 3.96 4.72 -8.11
N VAL A 62 4.52 4.36 -9.25
CA VAL A 62 5.94 4.61 -9.57
C VAL A 62 6.01 5.53 -10.78
N THR A 63 7.08 6.30 -10.89
CA THR A 63 7.26 7.24 -12.01
C THR A 63 7.57 6.51 -13.33
N ASP A 64 8.16 5.32 -13.27
CA ASP A 64 8.40 4.49 -14.45
C ASP A 64 7.09 3.88 -14.94
N VAL A 65 6.63 4.37 -16.10
CA VAL A 65 5.38 3.94 -16.74
C VAL A 65 5.45 2.51 -17.29
N MET A 66 6.66 1.96 -17.49
CA MET A 66 6.85 0.58 -17.94
C MET A 66 6.78 -0.42 -16.78
N PHE A 67 6.78 0.06 -15.54
CA PHE A 67 6.69 -0.81 -14.39
C PHE A 67 5.32 -1.49 -14.29
N ASN A 68 5.35 -2.82 -14.32
CA ASN A 68 4.20 -3.67 -14.06
C ASN A 68 4.52 -4.57 -12.86
N PRO A 69 3.80 -4.48 -11.73
CA PRO A 69 4.07 -5.28 -10.53
C PRO A 69 4.02 -6.79 -10.79
N THR A 70 3.07 -7.25 -11.59
CA THR A 70 2.93 -8.67 -11.96
C THR A 70 4.19 -9.15 -12.69
N ASN A 71 4.64 -8.39 -13.69
CA ASN A 71 5.85 -8.74 -14.44
C ASN A 71 7.10 -8.64 -13.55
N ALA A 72 7.15 -7.67 -12.63
CA ALA A 72 8.28 -7.49 -11.74
C ALA A 72 8.43 -8.66 -10.75
N ILE A 73 7.31 -9.20 -10.24
CA ILE A 73 7.29 -10.37 -9.34
C ILE A 73 7.60 -11.64 -10.12
N PHE A 74 6.82 -11.96 -11.16
CA PHE A 74 6.96 -13.24 -11.87
C PHE A 74 8.19 -13.28 -12.79
N GLY A 75 8.68 -12.12 -13.23
CA GLY A 75 9.96 -11.96 -13.91
C GLY A 75 11.17 -11.89 -12.98
N ARG A 76 10.97 -12.02 -11.65
CA ARG A 76 12.04 -12.03 -10.63
C ARG A 76 12.92 -10.77 -10.63
N LEU A 77 12.33 -9.62 -10.99
CA LEU A 77 13.04 -8.34 -11.12
C LEU A 77 13.22 -7.63 -9.77
N LEU A 78 12.44 -8.00 -8.76
CA LEU A 78 12.50 -7.40 -7.43
C LEU A 78 13.24 -8.30 -6.43
N LYS A 79 14.09 -7.67 -5.62
CA LYS A 79 14.83 -8.27 -4.51
C LYS A 79 14.43 -7.68 -3.16
N THR A 80 14.39 -8.52 -2.13
CA THR A 80 14.31 -8.05 -0.75
C THR A 80 15.67 -7.51 -0.29
N LYS A 81 15.68 -6.79 0.84
CA LYS A 81 16.94 -6.28 1.44
C LYS A 81 17.90 -7.41 1.80
N ASP A 82 17.37 -8.60 2.06
CA ASP A 82 18.14 -9.80 2.39
C ASP A 82 18.60 -10.59 1.14
N GLY A 83 18.36 -10.07 -0.07
CA GLY A 83 18.83 -10.65 -1.34
C GLY A 83 17.92 -11.68 -2.00
N HIS A 84 16.84 -12.10 -1.33
CA HIS A 84 15.86 -13.05 -1.86
C HIS A 84 15.03 -12.44 -2.99
N VAL A 85 14.57 -13.26 -3.94
CA VAL A 85 13.59 -12.84 -4.94
C VAL A 85 12.26 -12.60 -4.25
N VAL A 86 11.59 -11.49 -4.58
CA VAL A 86 10.23 -11.21 -4.10
C VAL A 86 9.24 -12.21 -4.69
N THR A 87 8.63 -13.02 -3.83
CA THR A 87 7.54 -13.93 -4.19
C THR A 87 6.18 -13.22 -4.15
N LEU A 88 5.16 -13.81 -4.77
CA LEU A 88 3.79 -13.29 -4.69
C LEU A 88 3.26 -13.25 -3.24
N ALA A 89 3.58 -14.26 -2.44
CA ALA A 89 3.14 -14.34 -1.04
C ALA A 89 3.72 -13.20 -0.21
N TYR A 90 5.02 -12.93 -0.36
CA TYR A 90 5.70 -11.80 0.27
C TYR A 90 5.16 -10.46 -0.27
N TRP A 91 4.99 -10.33 -1.59
CA TRP A 91 4.42 -9.12 -2.18
C TRP A 91 3.02 -8.82 -1.65
N GLN A 92 2.20 -9.83 -1.37
CA GLN A 92 0.86 -9.68 -0.79
C GLN A 92 0.89 -9.56 0.75
N GLN A 93 2.07 -9.50 1.37
CA GLN A 93 2.28 -9.48 2.82
C GLN A 93 1.57 -10.65 3.54
N LYS A 94 1.41 -11.79 2.86
CA LYS A 94 0.93 -13.03 3.48
C LYS A 94 2.03 -13.70 4.31
N GLU A 95 3.29 -13.36 4.01
CA GLU A 95 4.48 -13.85 4.68
C GLU A 95 5.44 -12.68 4.94
N ASN A 96 6.18 -12.74 6.05
CA ASN A 96 7.16 -11.71 6.41
C ASN A 96 8.55 -11.95 5.80
N VAL A 97 8.79 -13.16 5.27
CA VAL A 97 10.03 -13.54 4.60
C VAL A 97 9.67 -14.05 3.21
N SER A 98 10.48 -13.68 2.21
CA SER A 98 10.29 -14.18 0.86
C SER A 98 10.95 -15.54 0.73
N HIS A 99 10.15 -16.60 0.76
CA HIS A 99 10.60 -17.98 0.58
C HIS A 99 10.65 -18.33 -0.91
N ASP A 100 11.65 -17.83 -1.64
CA ASP A 100 11.86 -18.15 -3.06
C ASP A 100 12.43 -19.56 -3.30
N GLU A 101 13.02 -20.17 -2.27
CA GLU A 101 13.59 -21.52 -2.31
C GLU A 101 12.59 -22.64 -1.98
N VAL A 102 11.42 -22.32 -1.41
CA VAL A 102 10.43 -23.33 -0.98
C VAL A 102 9.37 -23.51 -2.07
N PRO A 103 9.27 -24.69 -2.71
CA PRO A 103 8.23 -24.95 -3.70
C PRO A 103 6.82 -24.87 -3.11
N TYR A 104 5.86 -24.42 -3.91
CA TYR A 104 4.48 -24.22 -3.43
C TYR A 104 3.79 -25.51 -2.95
N PHE A 105 4.20 -26.68 -3.44
CA PHE A 105 3.59 -27.97 -3.08
C PHE A 105 4.04 -28.52 -1.72
N GLU A 106 5.06 -27.91 -1.11
CA GLU A 106 5.51 -28.30 0.24
C GLU A 106 4.64 -27.69 1.34
N LYS A 107 3.89 -26.62 1.03
CA LYS A 107 2.91 -26.01 1.94
C LYS A 107 1.61 -26.83 1.88
N LYS A 108 1.54 -27.90 2.67
CA LYS A 108 0.34 -28.73 2.87
C LYS A 108 -0.57 -28.19 3.97
#